data_AF-A0AAD5GEM4-F1
#
_entry.id   AF-A0AAD5GEM4-F1
#
_cell.length_a   1.000
_cell.length_b   1.000
_cell.length_c   1.000
_cell.angle_alpha   90.00
_cell.angle_beta   90.00
_cell.angle_gamma   90.00
#
_symmetry.space_group_name_H-M   'P 1'
#
loop_
_entity.id
_entity.type
_entity.pdbx_description
1 polymer ?
#
loop_
_entity_poly.entity_id
_entity_poly.type
_entity_poly.pdbx_seq_one_letter_code
_entity_poly.pdbx_strand_id
1 'polypeptide(L)'
;MDSTGQNRLNSIKLWPPSQGTRHILVERITKNLTTPSILSRKYGLLSKDEAEEDAKRIEAAAFETANQHFEKEPDGDGASAVQIYAKESSTLMVEAVKRGPRAKEEQQEVTIETVTPEHKAVFDISKGRRAFIEADEATDLLKPLQEPGNKYTKICFSNRSFGLDAARIAAPILVSLKGQLTEVDLSDVVAGRPEDEALEVMKMFSAALEGFDLRYLDLSDNALGEKGVRAFSELLSSQSNLKELYLKNDGISEEAAKAVGQLQFLNF
;
A
#
# COMPACT_ATOMS: atom_id res chain seq x y z
N MET A 1 17.26 -11.29 60.40
CA MET A 1 15.83 -11.63 60.31
C MET A 1 15.26 -10.88 59.14
N ASP A 2 15.41 -11.55 58.00
CA ASP A 2 14.75 -11.46 56.70
C ASP A 2 13.92 -10.22 56.34
N SER A 3 14.49 -9.49 55.39
CA SER A 3 13.77 -8.79 54.33
C SER A 3 12.95 -9.78 53.49
N THR A 4 11.64 -9.59 53.43
CA THR A 4 10.86 -9.73 52.19
C THR A 4 9.48 -9.13 52.41
N GLY A 5 9.30 -7.88 51.97
CA GLY A 5 7.98 -7.36 51.66
C GLY A 5 7.44 -8.13 50.47
N GLN A 6 6.55 -9.09 50.72
CA GLN A 6 5.80 -9.79 49.69
C GLN A 6 4.86 -8.80 49.01
N ASN A 7 5.36 -8.08 48.02
CA ASN A 7 4.54 -7.42 47.01
C ASN A 7 3.77 -8.52 46.28
N ARG A 8 2.49 -8.69 46.64
CA ARG A 8 1.52 -9.44 45.84
C ARG A 8 1.28 -8.66 44.55
N LEU A 9 2.19 -8.79 43.59
CA LEU A 9 1.91 -8.53 42.19
C LEU A 9 0.97 -9.65 41.74
N ASN A 10 -0.32 -9.33 41.62
CA ASN A 10 -1.28 -10.22 41.00
C ASN A 10 -0.73 -10.63 39.62
N SER A 11 -0.45 -11.92 39.43
CA SER A 11 -0.04 -12.48 38.15
C SER A 11 -1.13 -12.18 37.12
N ILE A 12 -0.88 -11.22 36.23
CA ILE A 12 -1.83 -10.86 35.17
C ILE A 12 -1.92 -12.06 34.23
N LYS A 13 -3.10 -12.68 34.13
CA LYS A 13 -3.34 -13.79 33.21
C LYS A 13 -3.86 -13.22 31.89
N LEU A 14 -3.02 -13.27 30.86
CA LEU A 14 -3.28 -12.75 29.52
C LEU A 14 -3.98 -13.76 28.60
N TRP A 15 -3.88 -15.06 28.91
CA TRP A 15 -4.48 -16.15 28.13
C TRP A 15 -5.43 -17.02 28.97
N PRO A 16 -6.59 -17.46 28.42
CA PRO A 16 -7.14 -17.18 27.10
C PRO A 16 -7.87 -15.82 27.04
N PRO A 17 -7.89 -15.14 25.87
CA PRO A 17 -8.67 -13.93 25.67
C PRO A 17 -10.18 -14.20 25.81
N SER A 18 -10.92 -13.22 26.31
CA SER A 18 -12.38 -13.31 26.44
C SER A 18 -13.06 -13.37 25.07
N GLN A 19 -14.27 -13.94 25.01
CA GLN A 19 -15.06 -14.01 23.77
C GLN A 19 -15.29 -12.63 23.13
N GLY A 20 -15.46 -11.58 23.94
CA GLY A 20 -15.55 -10.19 23.44
C GLY A 20 -14.27 -9.70 22.79
N THR A 21 -13.10 -10.03 23.35
CA THR A 21 -11.79 -9.66 22.78
C THR A 21 -11.55 -10.38 21.45
N ARG A 22 -11.94 -11.67 21.39
CA ARG A 22 -11.89 -12.48 20.16
C ARG A 22 -12.79 -11.90 19.07
N HIS A 23 -14.00 -11.46 19.42
CA HIS A 23 -14.91 -10.82 18.47
C HIS A 23 -14.34 -9.51 17.89
N ILE A 24 -13.73 -8.67 18.73
CA ILE A 24 -13.05 -7.44 18.28
C ILE A 24 -11.90 -7.77 17.30
N LEU A 25 -11.17 -8.88 17.51
CA LEU A 25 -10.13 -9.30 16.58
C LEU A 25 -10.74 -9.71 15.22
N VAL A 26 -11.85 -10.46 15.22
CA VAL A 26 -12.58 -10.80 13.98
C VAL A 26 -12.98 -9.54 13.24
N GLU A 27 -13.59 -8.55 13.90
CA GLU A 27 -13.97 -7.27 13.27
C GLU A 27 -12.77 -6.55 12.66
N ARG A 28 -11.63 -6.52 13.37
CA ARG A 28 -10.39 -5.91 12.87
C ARG A 28 -9.84 -6.65 11.66
N ILE A 29 -9.85 -7.98 11.67
CA ILE A 29 -9.41 -8.79 10.52
C ILE A 29 -10.35 -8.55 9.34
N THR A 30 -11.68 -8.59 9.53
CA THR A 30 -12.66 -8.29 8.49
C THR A 30 -12.43 -6.90 7.88
N LYS A 31 -12.21 -5.89 8.72
CA LYS A 31 -11.90 -4.53 8.25
C LYS A 31 -10.58 -4.50 7.47
N ASN A 32 -9.54 -5.20 7.91
CA ASN A 32 -8.26 -5.26 7.21
C ASN A 32 -8.36 -5.98 5.85
N LEU A 33 -9.18 -7.03 5.75
CA LEU A 33 -9.40 -7.79 4.51
C LEU A 33 -10.26 -7.03 3.49
N THR A 34 -11.17 -6.17 3.96
CA THR A 34 -12.07 -5.35 3.11
C THR A 34 -11.53 -3.96 2.81
N THR A 35 -10.56 -3.46 3.58
CA THR A 35 -9.93 -2.16 3.34
C THR A 35 -8.84 -2.30 2.27
N PRO A 36 -8.80 -1.41 1.26
CA PRO A 36 -7.73 -1.40 0.27
C PRO A 36 -6.35 -1.31 0.93
N SER A 37 -5.49 -2.30 0.66
CA SER A 37 -4.13 -2.39 1.18
C SER A 37 -3.18 -2.86 0.08
N ILE A 38 -1.86 -2.80 0.34
CA ILE A 38 -0.83 -3.27 -0.60
C ILE A 38 -1.09 -4.74 -1.01
N LEU A 39 -1.60 -5.55 -0.09
CA LEU A 39 -1.91 -6.95 -0.36
C LEU A 39 -3.20 -7.11 -1.19
N SER A 40 -4.25 -6.33 -0.91
CA SER A 40 -5.50 -6.42 -1.68
C SER A 40 -5.37 -5.84 -3.10
N ARG A 41 -4.40 -4.96 -3.36
CA ARG A 41 -4.05 -4.51 -4.73
C ARG A 41 -3.47 -5.65 -5.57
N LYS A 42 -2.74 -6.59 -4.96
CA LYS A 42 -2.09 -7.72 -5.67
C LYS A 42 -3.01 -8.92 -5.89
N TYR A 43 -3.97 -9.14 -4.99
CA TYR A 43 -4.79 -10.36 -5.00
C TYR A 43 -6.31 -10.11 -5.07
N GLY A 44 -6.75 -8.84 -5.15
CA GLY A 44 -8.17 -8.45 -5.18
C GLY A 44 -8.75 -8.15 -3.79
N LEU A 45 -9.87 -7.44 -3.78
CA LEU A 45 -10.64 -7.16 -2.56
C LEU A 45 -11.63 -8.30 -2.30
N LEU A 46 -11.63 -8.83 -1.08
CA LEU A 46 -12.64 -9.79 -0.62
C LEU A 46 -13.97 -9.08 -0.41
N SER A 47 -15.08 -9.74 -0.76
CA SER A 47 -16.41 -9.23 -0.41
C SER A 47 -16.58 -9.21 1.12
N LYS A 48 -17.50 -8.38 1.61
CA LYS A 48 -17.74 -8.23 3.06
C LYS A 48 -18.10 -9.56 3.72
N ASP A 49 -18.92 -10.37 3.04
CA ASP A 49 -19.38 -11.66 3.55
C ASP A 49 -18.27 -12.71 3.57
N GLU A 50 -17.43 -12.76 2.51
CA GLU A 50 -16.26 -13.64 2.47
C GLU A 50 -15.20 -13.24 3.50
N ALA A 51 -14.96 -11.95 3.66
CA ALA A 51 -14.00 -11.43 4.63
C ALA A 51 -14.43 -11.77 6.07
N GLU A 52 -15.74 -11.77 6.35
CA GLU A 52 -16.27 -12.15 7.66
C GLU A 52 -16.13 -13.65 7.93
N GLU A 53 -16.38 -14.51 6.92
CA GLU A 53 -16.16 -15.96 7.03
C GLU A 53 -14.67 -16.28 7.22
N ASP A 54 -13.79 -15.63 6.45
CA ASP A 54 -12.35 -15.77 6.57
C ASP A 54 -11.84 -15.29 7.92
N ALA A 55 -12.31 -14.14 8.41
CA ALA A 55 -11.91 -13.60 9.71
C ALA A 55 -12.29 -14.54 10.87
N LYS A 56 -13.51 -15.13 10.84
CA LYS A 56 -13.94 -16.12 11.84
C LYS A 56 -13.05 -17.35 11.84
N ARG A 57 -12.69 -17.84 10.65
CA ARG A 57 -11.82 -19.02 10.49
C ARG A 57 -10.37 -18.74 10.91
N ILE A 58 -9.82 -17.59 10.52
CA ILE A 58 -8.47 -17.15 10.91
C ILE A 58 -8.38 -17.06 12.44
N GLU A 59 -9.36 -16.41 13.07
CA GLU A 59 -9.39 -16.25 14.53
C GLU A 59 -9.48 -17.60 15.24
N ALA A 60 -10.38 -18.49 14.80
CA ALA A 60 -10.55 -19.80 15.42
C ALA A 60 -9.28 -20.66 15.32
N ALA A 61 -8.64 -20.70 14.13
CA ALA A 61 -7.42 -21.46 13.90
C ALA A 61 -6.22 -20.90 14.70
N ALA A 62 -6.09 -19.58 14.76
CA ALA A 62 -5.06 -18.92 15.57
C ALA A 62 -5.27 -19.19 17.06
N PHE A 63 -6.52 -19.13 17.54
CA PHE A 63 -6.86 -19.40 18.94
C PHE A 63 -6.55 -20.85 19.30
N GLU A 64 -6.93 -21.81 18.46
CA GLU A 64 -6.67 -23.23 18.69
C GLU A 64 -5.17 -23.51 18.76
N THR A 65 -4.39 -22.97 17.81
CA THR A 65 -2.92 -23.12 17.78
C THR A 65 -2.27 -22.57 19.05
N ALA A 66 -2.67 -21.38 19.47
CA ALA A 66 -2.17 -20.76 20.69
C ALA A 66 -2.64 -21.47 21.97
N ASN A 67 -3.87 -22.00 21.98
CA ASN A 67 -4.40 -22.75 23.12
C ASN A 67 -3.69 -24.10 23.28
N GLN A 68 -3.44 -24.82 22.19
CA GLN A 68 -2.64 -26.05 22.21
C GLN A 68 -1.20 -25.79 22.70
N HIS A 69 -0.61 -24.64 22.36
CA HIS A 69 0.69 -24.25 22.89
C HIS A 69 0.63 -24.00 24.40
N PHE A 70 -0.34 -23.20 24.86
CA PHE A 70 -0.51 -22.90 26.29
C PHE A 70 -0.77 -24.16 27.14
N GLU A 71 -1.49 -25.13 26.61
CA GLU A 71 -1.74 -26.41 27.29
C GLU A 71 -0.49 -27.29 27.39
N LYS A 72 0.45 -27.19 26.45
CA LYS A 72 1.71 -27.95 26.44
C LYS A 72 2.81 -27.29 27.27
N GLU A 73 2.93 -25.96 27.17
CA GLU A 73 3.96 -25.17 27.87
C GLU A 73 3.33 -23.94 28.53
N PRO A 74 2.77 -24.08 29.75
CA PRO A 74 2.20 -22.95 30.48
C PRO A 74 3.33 -22.07 31.06
N ASP A 75 3.50 -20.88 30.50
CA ASP A 75 4.46 -19.86 30.92
C ASP A 75 3.96 -18.98 32.09
N GLY A 76 2.88 -19.40 32.75
CA GLY A 76 2.29 -18.74 33.92
C GLY A 76 1.33 -17.62 33.57
N ASP A 77 1.78 -16.59 32.85
CA ASP A 77 0.97 -15.43 32.48
C ASP A 77 0.25 -15.55 31.13
N GLY A 78 0.64 -16.49 30.26
CA GLY A 78 0.05 -16.71 28.95
C GLY A 78 0.60 -15.79 27.85
N ALA A 79 1.71 -15.07 28.09
CA ALA A 79 2.26 -14.11 27.13
C ALA A 79 2.74 -14.77 25.83
N SER A 80 3.35 -15.95 25.90
CA SER A 80 3.78 -16.74 24.73
C SER A 80 2.58 -17.16 23.87
N ALA A 81 1.48 -17.57 24.49
CA ALA A 81 0.26 -17.93 23.80
C ALA A 81 -0.35 -16.72 23.06
N VAL A 82 -0.34 -15.53 23.68
CA VAL A 82 -0.76 -14.28 23.02
C VAL A 82 0.14 -13.95 21.82
N GLN A 83 1.47 -14.11 21.95
CA GLN A 83 2.40 -13.87 20.83
C GLN A 83 2.14 -14.82 19.66
N ILE A 84 1.91 -16.11 19.95
CA ILE A 84 1.58 -17.11 18.93
C ILE A 84 0.24 -16.78 18.28
N TYR A 85 -0.77 -16.42 19.06
CA TYR A 85 -2.08 -16.00 18.55
C TYR A 85 -1.98 -14.81 17.59
N ALA A 86 -1.18 -13.78 17.93
CA ALA A 86 -0.95 -12.62 17.07
C ALA A 86 -0.16 -12.98 15.79
N LYS A 87 0.86 -13.82 15.91
CA LYS A 87 1.69 -14.28 14.79
C LYS A 87 0.90 -15.14 13.81
N GLU A 88 0.11 -16.08 14.33
CA GLU A 88 -0.67 -17.04 13.54
C GLU A 88 -1.81 -16.33 12.81
N SER A 89 -2.56 -15.47 13.51
CA SER A 89 -3.61 -14.66 12.89
C SER A 89 -3.08 -13.76 11.76
N SER A 90 -1.90 -13.16 11.94
CA SER A 90 -1.24 -12.35 10.90
C SER A 90 -0.81 -13.20 9.70
N THR A 91 -0.30 -14.40 9.93
CA THR A 91 0.15 -15.33 8.88
C THR A 91 -1.03 -15.80 8.04
N LEU A 92 -2.09 -16.28 8.70
CA LEU A 92 -3.30 -16.75 8.04
C LEU A 92 -4.06 -15.62 7.33
N MET A 93 -4.02 -14.39 7.85
CA MET A 93 -4.56 -13.22 7.15
C MET A 93 -3.82 -12.97 5.82
N VAL A 94 -2.49 -13.07 5.80
CA VAL A 94 -1.71 -12.93 4.57
C VAL A 94 -2.03 -14.06 3.57
N GLU A 95 -2.24 -15.28 4.03
CA GLU A 95 -2.65 -16.40 3.18
C GLU A 95 -4.06 -16.21 2.61
N ALA A 96 -5.00 -15.73 3.42
CA ALA A 96 -6.36 -15.43 2.97
C ALA A 96 -6.37 -14.34 1.89
N VAL A 97 -5.56 -13.29 2.05
CA VAL A 97 -5.43 -12.27 1.01
C VAL A 97 -4.76 -12.84 -0.25
N LYS A 98 -3.67 -13.63 -0.12
CA LYS A 98 -3.00 -14.28 -1.26
C LYS A 98 -3.90 -15.21 -2.08
N ARG A 99 -4.90 -15.81 -1.43
CA ARG A 99 -5.86 -16.72 -2.06
C ARG A 99 -6.85 -16.01 -3.00
N GLY A 100 -7.11 -14.72 -2.78
CA GLY A 100 -8.04 -13.92 -3.58
C GLY A 100 -9.53 -14.29 -3.40
N PRO A 101 -10.45 -13.58 -4.09
CA PRO A 101 -11.89 -13.82 -4.03
C PRO A 101 -12.24 -15.23 -4.52
N ARG A 102 -13.14 -15.95 -3.84
CA ARG A 102 -13.66 -17.22 -4.37
C ARG A 102 -14.77 -16.88 -5.34
N ALA A 103 -14.62 -17.26 -6.60
CA ALA A 103 -15.74 -17.27 -7.52
C ALA A 103 -16.79 -18.27 -6.98
N LYS A 104 -17.83 -17.74 -6.35
CA LYS A 104 -19.11 -18.41 -6.22
C LYS A 104 -20.07 -17.68 -7.16
N GLU A 105 -20.39 -18.34 -8.26
CA GLU A 105 -21.65 -18.13 -8.96
C GLU A 105 -22.78 -18.33 -7.93
N GLU A 106 -23.59 -17.29 -7.70
CA GLU A 106 -25.05 -17.34 -7.51
C GLU A 106 -25.56 -16.01 -6.95
N GLN A 107 -26.09 -15.20 -7.87
CA GLN A 107 -27.38 -14.50 -7.80
C GLN A 107 -27.88 -14.02 -6.42
N GLN A 108 -27.83 -12.70 -6.21
CA GLN A 108 -29.05 -11.97 -5.88
C GLN A 108 -28.99 -10.48 -6.27
N GLU A 109 -30.06 -10.12 -6.96
CA GLU A 109 -30.37 -8.90 -7.67
C GLU A 109 -31.00 -7.87 -6.71
N VAL A 110 -30.44 -6.66 -6.61
CA VAL A 110 -31.20 -5.44 -6.28
C VAL A 110 -30.61 -4.26 -7.07
N THR A 111 -31.27 -3.96 -8.20
CA THR A 111 -31.45 -2.66 -8.89
C THR A 111 -30.57 -1.49 -8.43
N ILE A 112 -29.45 -1.22 -9.13
CA ILE A 112 -29.25 -0.19 -10.18
C ILE A 112 -29.62 1.25 -9.77
N GLU A 113 -28.61 2.04 -9.40
CA GLU A 113 -28.37 3.31 -10.10
C GLU A 113 -27.15 3.11 -10.99
N THR A 114 -27.37 3.29 -12.29
CA THR A 114 -26.42 3.09 -13.38
C THR A 114 -25.22 4.03 -13.24
N VAL A 115 -24.05 3.47 -12.95
CA VAL A 115 -22.79 3.99 -13.49
C VAL A 115 -22.13 2.83 -14.20
N THR A 116 -22.04 2.95 -15.52
CA THR A 116 -21.29 2.05 -16.40
C THR A 116 -19.93 1.69 -15.79
N PRO A 117 -19.53 0.41 -15.74
CA PRO A 117 -18.16 0.06 -15.39
C PRO A 117 -17.29 0.44 -16.59
N GLU A 118 -16.81 1.69 -16.59
CA GLU A 118 -15.67 2.05 -17.43
C GLU A 118 -14.54 1.12 -17.03
N HIS A 119 -14.08 0.28 -17.95
CA HIS A 119 -12.89 -0.54 -17.77
C HIS A 119 -11.71 0.41 -17.49
N LYS A 120 -11.43 0.69 -16.21
CA LYS A 120 -10.25 1.45 -15.78
C LYS A 120 -9.03 0.62 -16.13
N ALA A 121 -8.46 0.81 -17.33
CA ALA A 121 -7.28 0.07 -17.71
C ALA A 121 -6.11 0.56 -16.85
N VAL A 122 -5.56 -0.37 -16.08
CA VAL A 122 -4.42 -0.17 -15.20
C VAL A 122 -3.19 -0.68 -15.91
N PHE A 123 -2.16 0.15 -16.02
CA PHE A 123 -0.84 -0.25 -16.46
C PHE A 123 0.07 -0.42 -15.24
N ASP A 124 0.49 -1.64 -14.95
CA ASP A 124 1.22 -1.97 -13.73
C ASP A 124 2.49 -2.77 -14.05
N ILE A 125 3.64 -2.16 -13.78
CA ILE A 125 4.96 -2.76 -13.93
C ILE A 125 5.60 -3.13 -12.59
N SER A 126 4.89 -3.02 -11.46
CA SER A 126 5.43 -3.20 -10.10
C SER A 126 5.75 -4.65 -9.70
N LYS A 127 5.33 -5.61 -10.53
CA LYS A 127 5.43 -7.04 -10.21
C LYS A 127 6.89 -7.50 -10.13
N GLY A 128 7.26 -8.14 -9.02
CA GLY A 128 8.54 -8.82 -8.86
C GLY A 128 9.43 -8.18 -7.80
N ARG A 129 10.74 -8.41 -7.89
CA ARG A 129 11.74 -7.74 -7.06
C ARG A 129 12.12 -6.39 -7.66
N ARG A 130 12.66 -5.49 -6.84
CA ARG A 130 13.20 -4.21 -7.30
C ARG A 130 14.13 -4.42 -8.48
N ALA A 131 13.93 -3.67 -9.54
CA ALA A 131 14.78 -3.67 -10.72
C ALA A 131 15.26 -2.25 -11.01
N PHE A 132 16.50 -2.15 -11.50
CA PHE A 132 17.08 -0.91 -11.99
C PHE A 132 16.81 -0.84 -13.49
N ILE A 133 15.96 0.10 -13.89
CA ILE A 133 15.53 0.25 -15.27
C ILE A 133 16.52 1.13 -16.01
N GLU A 134 17.08 0.58 -17.08
CA GLU A 134 17.93 1.25 -18.06
C GLU A 134 17.15 1.53 -19.36
N ALA A 135 17.75 2.26 -20.30
CA ALA A 135 17.07 2.78 -21.49
C ALA A 135 16.32 1.71 -22.32
N ASP A 136 16.99 0.60 -22.64
CA ASP A 136 16.42 -0.48 -23.46
C ASP A 136 15.23 -1.13 -22.76
N GLU A 137 15.37 -1.41 -21.46
CA GLU A 137 14.29 -2.00 -20.65
C GLU A 137 13.10 -1.03 -20.53
N ALA A 138 13.34 0.27 -20.36
CA ALA A 138 12.28 1.27 -20.32
C ALA A 138 11.48 1.31 -21.63
N THR A 139 12.15 1.17 -22.77
CA THR A 139 11.52 1.12 -24.09
C THR A 139 10.56 -0.07 -24.20
N ASP A 140 11.05 -1.26 -23.85
CA ASP A 140 10.25 -2.48 -23.96
C ASP A 140 9.10 -2.51 -22.96
N LEU A 141 9.36 -2.11 -21.70
CA LEU A 141 8.36 -2.08 -20.65
C LEU A 141 7.23 -1.11 -20.97
N LEU A 142 7.55 0.11 -21.44
CA LEU A 142 6.57 1.18 -21.64
C LEU A 142 5.91 1.17 -23.01
N LYS A 143 6.35 0.30 -23.92
CA LYS A 143 5.77 0.13 -25.26
C LYS A 143 4.23 0.05 -25.29
N PRO A 144 3.54 -0.68 -24.37
CA PRO A 144 2.08 -0.76 -24.39
C PRO A 144 1.37 0.58 -24.16
N LEU A 145 2.03 1.54 -23.49
CA LEU A 145 1.49 2.90 -23.28
C LEU A 145 1.45 3.73 -24.57
N GLN A 146 2.24 3.34 -25.59
CA GLN A 146 2.32 4.04 -26.87
C GLN A 146 1.44 3.41 -27.96
N GLU A 147 0.85 2.25 -27.69
CA GLU A 147 0.02 1.54 -28.67
C GLU A 147 -1.31 2.27 -28.91
N PRO A 148 -1.62 2.65 -30.17
CA PRO A 148 -2.87 3.34 -30.48
C PRO A 148 -4.10 2.51 -30.08
N GLY A 149 -5.01 3.14 -29.34
CA GLY A 149 -6.25 2.50 -28.88
C GLY A 149 -6.21 2.01 -27.43
N ASN A 150 -5.02 1.87 -26.84
CA ASN A 150 -4.90 1.64 -25.40
C ASN A 150 -5.21 2.94 -24.65
N LYS A 151 -6.07 2.85 -23.64
CA LYS A 151 -6.38 3.96 -22.74
C LYS A 151 -6.13 3.52 -21.32
N TYR A 152 -5.31 4.28 -20.59
CA TYR A 152 -5.00 3.97 -19.21
C TYR A 152 -5.49 5.09 -18.31
N THR A 153 -6.15 4.73 -17.22
CA THR A 153 -6.56 5.68 -16.16
C THR A 153 -5.63 5.64 -14.97
N LYS A 154 -4.83 4.57 -14.87
CA LYS A 154 -3.88 4.34 -13.79
C LYS A 154 -2.55 3.79 -14.31
N ILE A 155 -1.44 4.34 -13.81
CA ILE A 155 -0.10 3.75 -13.92
C ILE A 155 0.45 3.38 -12.53
N CYS A 156 1.17 2.27 -12.44
CA CYS A 156 1.93 1.86 -11.27
C CYS A 156 3.35 1.48 -11.68
N PHE A 157 4.29 2.36 -11.37
CA PHE A 157 5.72 2.19 -11.62
C PHE A 157 6.46 1.77 -10.35
N SER A 158 5.72 1.40 -9.31
CA SER A 158 6.28 1.03 -8.01
C SER A 158 7.40 0.01 -8.14
N ASN A 159 8.46 0.13 -7.34
CA ASN A 159 9.54 -0.85 -7.26
C ASN A 159 10.38 -0.98 -8.56
N ARG A 160 10.38 0.05 -9.41
CA ARG A 160 11.19 0.18 -10.62
C ARG A 160 12.07 1.41 -10.54
N SER A 161 13.35 1.22 -10.25
CA SER A 161 14.32 2.29 -10.08
C SER A 161 14.82 2.80 -11.43
N PHE A 162 14.23 3.87 -11.95
CA PHE A 162 14.58 4.50 -13.22
C PHE A 162 15.92 5.22 -13.11
N GLY A 163 16.84 4.88 -14.02
CA GLY A 163 18.03 5.70 -14.28
C GLY A 163 17.69 6.90 -15.17
N LEU A 164 18.66 7.80 -15.34
CA LEU A 164 18.49 9.02 -16.13
C LEU A 164 18.05 8.73 -17.57
N ASP A 165 18.68 7.75 -18.22
CA ASP A 165 18.37 7.42 -19.61
C ASP A 165 17.00 6.73 -19.76
N ALA A 166 16.61 5.90 -18.79
CA ALA A 166 15.27 5.34 -18.71
C ALA A 166 14.21 6.43 -18.53
N ALA A 167 14.48 7.43 -17.68
CA ALA A 167 13.59 8.57 -17.48
C ALA A 167 13.45 9.43 -18.74
N ARG A 168 14.51 9.57 -19.55
CA ARG A 168 14.46 10.27 -20.86
C ARG A 168 13.52 9.61 -21.85
N ILE A 169 13.33 8.30 -21.74
CA ILE A 169 12.38 7.54 -22.56
C ILE A 169 10.98 7.61 -21.95
N ALA A 170 10.86 7.46 -20.63
CA ALA A 170 9.58 7.45 -19.94
C ALA A 170 8.87 8.82 -19.97
N ALA A 171 9.58 9.93 -19.79
CA ALA A 171 9.01 11.27 -19.73
C ALA A 171 8.12 11.65 -20.95
N PRO A 172 8.57 11.54 -22.21
CA PRO A 172 7.72 11.84 -23.36
C PRO A 172 6.52 10.90 -23.49
N ILE A 173 6.66 9.64 -23.05
CA ILE A 173 5.54 8.68 -23.01
C ILE A 173 4.50 9.14 -21.99
N LEU A 174 4.92 9.53 -20.78
CA LEU A 174 4.04 10.05 -19.75
C LEU A 174 3.27 11.28 -20.23
N VAL A 175 3.94 12.25 -20.87
CA VAL A 175 3.29 13.44 -21.44
C VAL A 175 2.15 13.08 -22.40
N SER A 176 2.32 12.03 -23.22
CA SER A 176 1.30 11.58 -24.18
C SER A 176 0.01 11.04 -23.53
N LEU A 177 0.07 10.71 -22.22
CA LEU A 177 -1.06 10.19 -21.45
C LEU A 177 -1.89 11.30 -20.80
N LYS A 178 -1.57 12.57 -21.06
CA LYS A 178 -2.30 13.72 -20.52
C LYS A 178 -3.77 13.68 -20.93
N GLY A 179 -4.64 13.92 -19.94
CA GLY A 179 -6.10 13.83 -20.10
C GLY A 179 -6.67 12.41 -19.97
N GLN A 180 -5.83 11.38 -19.80
CA GLN A 180 -6.27 9.99 -19.57
C GLN A 180 -6.04 9.55 -18.13
N LEU A 181 -4.85 9.82 -17.58
CA LEU A 181 -4.47 9.36 -16.25
C LEU A 181 -5.14 10.18 -15.14
N THR A 182 -5.68 9.46 -14.16
CA THR A 182 -6.23 10.04 -12.92
C THR A 182 -5.53 9.50 -11.66
N GLU A 183 -4.82 8.37 -11.78
CA GLU A 183 -4.11 7.74 -10.66
C GLU A 183 -2.68 7.42 -11.08
N VAL A 184 -1.69 7.92 -10.33
CA VAL A 184 -0.27 7.71 -10.62
C VAL A 184 0.44 7.20 -9.37
N ASP A 185 1.13 6.07 -9.49
CA ASP A 185 2.00 5.54 -8.44
C ASP A 185 3.44 5.51 -8.95
N LEU A 186 4.25 6.42 -8.39
CA LEU A 186 5.69 6.57 -8.60
C LEU A 186 6.44 6.24 -7.30
N SER A 187 5.93 5.33 -6.47
CA SER A 187 6.66 4.92 -5.27
C SER A 187 7.94 4.15 -5.64
N ASP A 188 9.03 4.31 -4.89
CA ASP A 188 10.27 3.54 -5.07
C ASP A 188 10.85 3.59 -6.51
N VAL A 189 10.70 4.73 -7.21
CA VAL A 189 11.12 4.89 -8.63
C VAL A 189 12.53 5.40 -8.81
N VAL A 190 13.19 5.87 -7.75
CA VAL A 190 14.60 6.30 -7.79
C VAL A 190 15.47 5.65 -6.72
N ALA A 191 14.90 4.75 -5.91
CA ALA A 191 15.63 4.20 -4.79
C ALA A 191 16.88 3.44 -5.23
N GLY A 192 17.98 3.67 -4.52
CA GLY A 192 19.28 3.08 -4.84
C GLY A 192 20.04 3.78 -5.97
N ARG A 193 19.52 4.87 -6.56
CA ARG A 193 20.26 5.72 -7.49
C ARG A 193 21.08 6.79 -6.74
N PRO A 194 22.19 7.28 -7.30
CA PRO A 194 22.88 8.48 -6.81
C PRO A 194 21.95 9.69 -6.68
N GLU A 195 22.17 10.54 -5.68
CA GLU A 195 21.28 11.68 -5.38
C GLU A 195 21.07 12.61 -6.58
N ASP A 196 22.14 13.00 -7.28
CA ASP A 196 22.05 13.90 -8.43
C ASP A 196 21.25 13.28 -9.58
N GLU A 197 21.42 11.97 -9.83
CA GLU A 197 20.64 11.24 -10.83
C GLU A 197 19.16 11.16 -10.43
N ALA A 198 18.90 10.78 -9.18
CA ALA A 198 17.56 10.66 -8.64
C ALA A 198 16.79 11.98 -8.73
N LEU A 199 17.42 13.10 -8.37
CA LEU A 199 16.80 14.43 -8.45
C LEU A 199 16.46 14.83 -9.88
N GLU A 200 17.31 14.52 -10.85
CA GLU A 200 16.99 14.78 -12.27
C GLU A 200 15.84 13.90 -12.76
N VAL A 201 15.80 12.62 -12.39
CA VAL A 201 14.67 11.73 -12.71
C VAL A 201 13.36 12.26 -12.11
N MET A 202 13.38 12.70 -10.86
CA MET A 202 12.21 13.29 -10.19
C MET A 202 11.71 14.54 -10.93
N LYS A 203 12.59 15.46 -11.30
CA LYS A 203 12.23 16.67 -12.07
C LYS A 203 11.62 16.31 -13.42
N MET A 204 12.19 15.32 -14.11
CA MET A 204 11.67 14.86 -15.40
C MET A 204 10.26 14.27 -15.28
N PHE A 205 10.01 13.45 -14.25
CA PHE A 205 8.67 12.92 -14.00
C PHE A 205 7.70 14.00 -13.52
N SER A 206 8.18 14.97 -12.73
CA SER A 206 7.39 16.12 -12.31
C SER A 206 6.92 16.92 -13.52
N ALA A 207 7.83 17.34 -14.40
CA ALA A 207 7.52 18.08 -15.60
C ALA A 207 6.62 17.29 -16.57
N ALA A 208 6.86 15.98 -16.70
CA ALA A 208 6.07 15.13 -17.60
C ALA A 208 4.59 14.99 -17.16
N LEU A 209 4.34 15.07 -15.86
CA LEU A 209 3.01 14.94 -15.26
C LEU A 209 2.39 16.29 -14.85
N GLU A 210 3.06 17.40 -15.16
CA GLU A 210 2.56 18.74 -14.85
C GLU A 210 1.24 19.03 -15.61
N GLY A 211 0.28 19.59 -14.87
CA GLY A 211 -1.05 19.94 -15.36
C GLY A 211 -1.93 18.74 -15.70
N PHE A 212 -1.58 17.54 -15.21
CA PHE A 212 -2.53 16.43 -15.16
C PHE A 212 -3.62 16.72 -14.13
N ASP A 213 -4.75 16.03 -14.27
CA ASP A 213 -5.88 16.13 -13.35
C ASP A 213 -5.95 14.88 -12.46
N LEU A 214 -4.93 14.70 -11.61
CA LEU A 214 -4.79 13.51 -10.79
C LEU A 214 -5.71 13.57 -9.57
N ARG A 215 -6.27 12.42 -9.19
CA ARG A 215 -6.99 12.19 -7.92
C ARG A 215 -6.12 11.47 -6.89
N TYR A 216 -5.18 10.65 -7.36
CA TYR A 216 -4.25 9.88 -6.53
C TYR A 216 -2.83 10.06 -7.05
N LEU A 217 -1.90 10.38 -6.15
CA LEU A 217 -0.47 10.42 -6.41
C LEU A 217 0.29 9.77 -5.25
N ASP A 218 1.12 8.78 -5.56
CA ASP A 218 2.02 8.15 -4.60
C ASP A 218 3.47 8.42 -4.99
N LEU A 219 4.21 9.10 -4.11
CA LEU A 219 5.64 9.39 -4.27
C LEU A 219 6.49 8.72 -3.17
N SER A 220 5.91 7.78 -2.42
CA SER A 220 6.55 7.14 -1.27
C SER A 220 7.85 6.41 -1.64
N ASP A 221 8.70 6.16 -0.65
CA ASP A 221 9.92 5.35 -0.76
C ASP A 221 10.96 5.89 -1.77
N ASN A 222 10.94 7.20 -2.05
CA ASN A 222 11.90 7.85 -2.96
C ASN A 222 12.99 8.64 -2.21
N ALA A 223 12.99 8.61 -0.87
CA ALA A 223 13.96 9.32 -0.04
C ALA A 223 14.09 10.80 -0.43
N LEU A 224 12.96 11.47 -0.66
CA LEU A 224 12.90 12.81 -1.23
C LEU A 224 13.74 13.85 -0.46
N GLY A 225 13.61 13.89 0.87
CA GLY A 225 14.09 15.02 1.67
C GLY A 225 13.52 16.36 1.17
N GLU A 226 14.17 17.49 1.52
CA GLU A 226 13.72 18.81 1.04
C GLU A 226 13.88 18.93 -0.49
N LYS A 227 15.01 18.50 -1.03
CA LYS A 227 15.35 18.66 -2.46
C LYS A 227 14.38 17.88 -3.35
N GLY A 228 14.02 16.65 -2.98
CA GLY A 228 13.07 15.83 -3.74
C GLY A 228 11.65 16.37 -3.68
N VAL A 229 11.20 16.90 -2.53
CA VAL A 229 9.90 17.61 -2.45
C VAL A 229 9.89 18.80 -3.42
N ARG A 230 10.97 19.59 -3.45
CA ARG A 230 11.11 20.69 -4.41
C ARG A 230 11.20 20.22 -5.85
N ALA A 231 11.81 19.07 -6.13
CA ALA A 231 11.86 18.50 -7.47
C ALA A 231 10.46 18.15 -8.02
N PHE A 232 9.49 17.88 -7.14
CA PHE A 232 8.09 17.64 -7.52
C PHE A 232 7.18 18.87 -7.40
N SER A 233 7.71 20.07 -7.12
CA SER A 233 6.87 21.23 -6.79
C SER A 233 5.93 21.65 -7.91
N GLU A 234 6.37 21.54 -9.17
CA GLU A 234 5.56 21.90 -10.36
C GLU A 234 4.39 20.94 -10.52
N LEU A 235 4.67 19.63 -10.52
CA LEU A 235 3.63 18.59 -10.53
C LEU A 235 2.62 18.78 -9.41
N LEU A 236 3.08 18.97 -8.17
CA LEU A 236 2.22 19.06 -7.00
C LEU A 236 1.38 20.36 -7.02
N SER A 237 1.96 21.48 -7.44
CA SER A 237 1.27 22.77 -7.50
C SER A 237 0.27 22.85 -8.67
N SER A 238 0.43 22.02 -9.70
CA SER A 238 -0.49 22.00 -10.84
C SER A 238 -1.77 21.19 -10.59
N GLN A 239 -1.86 20.44 -9.49
CA GLN A 239 -3.02 19.59 -9.22
C GLN A 239 -4.16 20.36 -8.57
N SER A 240 -5.35 20.31 -9.17
CA SER A 240 -6.57 20.94 -8.61
C SER A 240 -7.56 19.94 -8.00
N ASN A 241 -7.52 18.66 -8.41
CA ASN A 241 -8.45 17.62 -7.95
C ASN A 241 -7.77 16.48 -7.16
N LEU A 242 -6.53 16.67 -6.70
CA LEU A 242 -5.80 15.65 -5.96
C LEU A 242 -6.49 15.40 -4.60
N LYS A 243 -6.90 14.16 -4.36
CA LYS A 243 -7.58 13.73 -3.14
C LYS A 243 -6.68 12.93 -2.21
N GLU A 244 -5.73 12.22 -2.80
CA GLU A 244 -4.81 11.36 -2.07
C GLU A 244 -3.37 11.63 -2.52
N LEU A 245 -2.53 12.03 -1.56
CA LEU A 245 -1.09 12.20 -1.72
C LEU A 245 -0.37 11.35 -0.67
N TYR A 246 0.55 10.50 -1.11
CA TYR A 246 1.37 9.67 -0.22
C TYR A 246 2.85 10.03 -0.35
N LEU A 247 3.48 10.32 0.79
CA LEU A 247 4.90 10.71 0.93
C LEU A 247 5.60 9.84 2.02
N LYS A 248 5.30 8.54 2.05
CA LYS A 248 5.78 7.65 3.13
C LYS A 248 7.24 7.30 2.91
N ASN A 249 8.01 7.17 3.99
CA ASN A 249 9.42 6.80 3.95
C ASN A 249 10.32 7.74 3.09
N ASP A 250 9.93 9.00 2.94
CA ASP A 250 10.67 9.96 2.09
C ASP A 250 11.67 10.83 2.86
N GLY A 251 11.97 10.51 4.12
CA GLY A 251 12.93 11.28 4.91
C GLY A 251 12.52 12.74 5.09
N ILE A 252 11.23 13.00 5.34
CA ILE A 252 10.67 14.35 5.50
C ILE A 252 11.21 15.00 6.79
N SER A 253 12.26 15.82 6.65
CA SER A 253 12.80 16.69 7.71
C SER A 253 11.89 17.91 7.97
N GLU A 254 12.26 18.77 8.93
CA GLU A 254 11.55 20.03 9.18
C GLU A 254 11.50 20.91 7.92
N GLU A 255 12.62 21.01 7.20
CA GLU A 255 12.75 21.76 5.96
C GLU A 255 11.89 21.16 4.84
N ALA A 256 11.87 19.83 4.72
CA ALA A 256 11.01 19.14 3.77
C ALA A 256 9.52 19.34 4.10
N ALA A 257 9.14 19.31 5.38
CA ALA A 257 7.77 19.58 5.81
C ALA A 257 7.36 21.04 5.49
N LYS A 258 8.26 22.02 5.68
CA LYS A 258 8.04 23.41 5.25
C LYS A 258 7.88 23.49 3.74
N ALA A 259 8.71 22.78 2.97
CA ALA A 259 8.60 22.74 1.52
C ALA A 259 7.24 22.17 1.08
N VAL A 260 6.76 21.08 1.70
CA VAL A 260 5.41 20.54 1.46
C VAL A 260 4.33 21.59 1.80
N GLY A 261 4.44 22.26 2.94
CA GLY A 261 3.47 23.29 3.36
C GLY A 261 3.45 24.55 2.48
N GLN A 262 4.51 24.79 1.69
CA GLN A 262 4.56 25.90 0.72
C GLN A 262 3.86 25.57 -0.61
N LEU A 263 3.56 24.30 -0.87
CA LEU A 263 2.89 23.89 -2.10
C LEU A 263 1.42 24.32 -2.04
N GLN A 264 0.97 25.07 -3.04
CA GLN A 264 -0.31 25.80 -3.04
C GLN A 264 -1.57 24.92 -3.20
N PHE A 265 -1.48 23.59 -3.01
CA PHE A 265 -2.63 22.69 -3.14
C PHE A 265 -3.43 22.50 -1.83
N LEU A 266 -2.90 22.94 -0.68
CA LEU A 266 -3.57 22.84 0.63
C LEU A 266 -4.22 24.16 1.04
N ASN A 267 -5.21 24.62 0.27
CA ASN A 267 -6.17 25.60 0.81
C ASN A 267 -7.17 24.84 1.70
N PHE A 268 -6.82 24.65 2.97
CA PHE A 268 -7.78 24.27 4.01
C PHE A 268 -8.56 25.50 4.50
#